data_AF-A0A2V9SKM5-F1
#
_entry.id   AF-A0A2V9SKM5-F1
#
_cell.length_a   1.000
_cell.length_b   1.000
_cell.length_c   1.000
_cell.angle_alpha   90.00
_cell.angle_beta   90.00
_cell.angle_gamma   90.00
#
_symmetry.space_group_name_H-M   'P 1'
#
loop_
_entity.id
_entity.type
_entity.pdbx_description
1 polymer ?
#
loop_
_entity_poly.entity_id
_entity_poly.type
_entity_poly.pdbx_seq_one_letter_code
_entity_poly.pdbx_strand_id
1 'polypeptide(L)'
;MILDYQMPEMNGELVAAEIRKTNPRVPILMLSGCLSLPESALQLVDEFIAKGDPVEFFLLAVQQLLSGGERRKPARADSRHWEPKQCA
;
A
#
# COMPACT_ATOMS: atom_id res chain seq x y z
N MET A 1 5.96 -5.88 6.10
CA MET A 1 6.62 -5.78 4.79
C MET A 1 6.40 -4.37 4.28
N ILE A 2 7.45 -3.69 3.81
CA ILE A 2 7.31 -2.47 3.03
C ILE A 2 7.71 -2.85 1.61
N LEU A 3 6.81 -2.66 0.65
CA LEU A 3 6.98 -3.07 -0.74
C LEU A 3 6.96 -1.87 -1.67
N ASP A 4 7.72 -1.94 -2.75
CA ASP A 4 7.57 -1.02 -3.86
C ASP A 4 6.61 -1.59 -4.91
N TYR A 5 5.67 -0.80 -5.39
CA TYR A 5 4.72 -1.21 -6.42
C TYR A 5 5.40 -1.33 -7.79
N GLN A 6 6.28 -0.38 -8.13
CA GLN A 6 6.96 -0.31 -9.42
C GLN A 6 8.39 -0.83 -9.31
N MET A 7 8.56 -2.14 -9.49
CA MET A 7 9.89 -2.73 -9.66
C MET A 7 10.10 -3.13 -11.12
N PRO A 8 11.34 -3.08 -11.64
CA PRO A 8 11.66 -3.68 -12.93
C PRO A 8 11.31 -5.18 -12.92
N GLU A 9 10.86 -5.71 -14.06
CA GLU A 9 10.55 -7.13 -14.31
C GLU A 9 9.33 -7.70 -13.54
N MET A 10 9.05 -7.25 -12.32
CA MET A 10 7.95 -7.72 -11.47
C MET A 10 7.26 -6.55 -10.78
N ASN A 11 5.94 -6.58 -10.61
CA ASN A 11 5.24 -5.55 -9.84
C ASN A 11 5.08 -5.95 -8.36
N GLY A 12 4.90 -4.97 -7.49
CA GLY A 12 4.69 -5.19 -6.05
C GLY A 12 3.39 -5.94 -5.72
N GLU A 13 2.38 -5.88 -6.60
CA GLU A 13 1.12 -6.61 -6.44
C GLU A 13 1.32 -8.13 -6.46
N LEU A 14 2.13 -8.66 -7.39
CA LEU A 14 2.45 -10.08 -7.46
C LEU A 14 3.17 -10.55 -6.19
N VAL A 15 4.08 -9.73 -5.67
CA VAL A 15 4.78 -10.01 -4.41
C VAL A 15 3.81 -9.99 -3.23
N ALA A 16 2.91 -9.00 -3.15
CA ALA A 16 1.90 -8.92 -2.12
C ALA A 16 0.95 -10.13 -2.14
N ALA A 17 0.53 -10.56 -3.35
CA ALA A 17 -0.29 -11.75 -3.54
C ALA A 17 0.41 -13.00 -3.00
N GLU A 18 1.70 -13.16 -3.28
CA GLU A 18 2.45 -14.32 -2.79
C GLU A 18 2.63 -14.29 -1.27
N ILE A 19 2.91 -13.12 -0.68
CA ILE A 19 2.96 -12.96 0.78
C ILE A 19 1.62 -13.34 1.41
N ARG A 20 0.48 -12.92 0.83
CA ARG A 20 -0.84 -13.28 1.35
C ARG A 20 -1.13 -14.78 1.28
N LYS A 21 -0.63 -15.47 0.25
CA LYS A 21 -0.72 -16.94 0.17
C LYS A 21 0.16 -17.63 1.22
N THR A 22 1.40 -17.17 1.38
CA THR A 22 2.38 -17.86 2.25
C THR A 22 2.24 -17.52 3.72
N ASN A 23 1.95 -16.25 4.05
CA ASN A 23 1.77 -15.77 5.41
C ASN A 23 0.85 -14.53 5.45
N PRO A 24 -0.47 -14.73 5.53
CA PRO A 24 -1.44 -13.63 5.50
C PRO A 24 -1.39 -12.72 6.73
N ARG A 25 -0.63 -13.07 7.78
CA ARG A 25 -0.50 -12.24 9.00
C ARG A 25 0.54 -11.14 8.87
N VAL A 26 1.41 -11.19 7.87
CA VAL A 26 2.42 -10.13 7.67
C VAL A 26 1.70 -8.85 7.24
N PRO A 27 1.81 -7.74 7.99
CA PRO A 27 1.28 -6.46 7.54
C PRO A 27 2.06 -5.96 6.33
N ILE A 28 1.39 -5.44 5.31
CA ILE A 28 1.98 -4.97 4.05
C ILE A 28 1.68 -3.49 3.87
N LEU A 29 2.72 -2.66 3.85
CA LEU A 29 2.70 -1.28 3.40
C LEU A 29 3.22 -1.21 1.96
N MET A 30 2.43 -0.71 1.02
CA MET A 30 2.85 -0.51 -0.37
C MET A 30 3.30 0.94 -0.59
N LEU A 31 4.45 1.12 -1.23
CA LEU A 31 4.94 2.40 -1.72
C LEU A 31 4.78 2.45 -3.24
N SER A 32 4.31 3.56 -3.79
CA SER A 32 4.21 3.73 -5.24
C SER A 32 4.63 5.12 -5.68
N GLY A 33 5.22 5.25 -6.87
CA GLY A 33 5.34 6.55 -7.53
C GLY A 33 3.99 7.08 -8.05
N CYS A 34 2.95 6.23 -8.14
CA CYS A 34 1.60 6.63 -8.49
C CYS A 34 0.86 7.20 -7.27
N LEU A 35 -0.11 8.07 -7.52
CA LEU A 35 -1.00 8.62 -6.48
C LEU A 35 -2.13 7.66 -6.09
N SER A 36 -2.35 6.61 -6.88
CA SER A 36 -3.31 5.55 -6.61
C SER A 36 -2.80 4.22 -7.14
N LEU A 37 -3.41 3.14 -6.66
CA LEU A 37 -3.16 1.77 -7.12
C LEU A 37 -4.45 1.16 -7.68
N PRO A 38 -4.34 0.15 -8.55
CA PRO A 38 -5.49 -0.68 -8.93
C PRO A 38 -6.16 -1.30 -7.70
N GLU A 39 -7.47 -1.51 -7.78
CA GLU A 39 -8.26 -2.12 -6.70
C GLU A 39 -7.73 -3.50 -6.29
N SER A 40 -7.23 -4.29 -7.26
CA SER A 40 -6.64 -5.60 -7.01
C SER A 40 -5.42 -5.53 -6.09
N ALA A 41 -4.57 -4.52 -6.26
CA ALA A 41 -3.42 -4.28 -5.39
C ALA A 41 -3.85 -3.76 -4.01
N LEU A 42 -4.83 -2.86 -3.94
CA LEU A 42 -5.35 -2.32 -2.68
C LEU A 42 -5.95 -3.41 -1.78
N GLN A 43 -6.58 -4.44 -2.36
CA GLN A 43 -7.14 -5.56 -1.61
C GLN A 43 -6.09 -6.47 -0.97
N LEU A 44 -4.83 -6.39 -1.42
CA LEU A 44 -3.74 -7.24 -0.95
C LEU A 44 -2.90 -6.60 0.16
N VAL A 45 -3.05 -5.29 0.37
CA VAL A 45 -2.18 -4.51 1.27
C VAL A 45 -2.96 -3.99 2.47
N ASP A 46 -2.27 -3.75 3.58
CA ASP A 46 -2.90 -3.16 4.76
C ASP A 46 -2.90 -1.64 4.67
N GLU A 47 -1.88 -1.06 4.03
CA GLU A 47 -1.82 0.37 3.75
C GLU A 47 -0.99 0.72 2.51
N PHE A 48 -1.21 1.92 1.96
CA PHE A 48 -0.53 2.45 0.79
C PHE A 48 -0.07 3.90 1.02
N ILE A 49 1.14 4.24 0.56
CA ILE A 49 1.71 5.59 0.58
C ILE A 49 2.34 5.92 -0.78
N ALA A 50 2.10 7.12 -1.30
CA ALA A 50 2.81 7.59 -2.48
C ALA A 50 4.23 8.04 -2.10
N LYS A 51 5.25 7.74 -2.91
CA LYS A 51 6.66 8.08 -2.65
C LYS A 51 6.92 9.59 -2.55
N GLY A 52 5.99 10.42 -3.02
CA GLY A 52 6.03 11.87 -2.90
C GLY A 52 5.31 12.43 -1.68
N ASP A 53 4.66 11.58 -0.88
CA ASP A 53 3.96 12.01 0.33
C ASP A 53 4.95 12.50 1.40
N PRO A 54 4.52 13.39 2.30
CA PRO A 54 5.30 13.79 3.47
C PRO A 54 5.76 12.58 4.28
N VAL A 55 7.00 12.62 4.78
CA VAL A 55 7.61 11.51 5.55
C VAL A 55 6.81 11.16 6.80
N GLU A 56 6.10 12.13 7.36
CA GLU A 56 5.21 11.95 8.51
C GLU A 56 4.10 10.93 8.23
N PHE A 57 3.59 10.85 7.00
CA PHE A 57 2.57 9.88 6.62
C PHE A 57 3.12 8.47 6.60
N PHE A 58 4.36 8.30 6.11
CA PHE A 58 5.05 7.02 6.17
C PHE A 58 5.31 6.57 7.62
N LEU A 59 5.81 7.46 8.47
CA LEU A 59 6.05 7.16 9.89
C LEU A 59 4.76 6.78 10.61
N LEU A 60 3.68 7.51 10.34
CA LEU A 60 2.36 7.22 10.90
C LEU A 60 1.84 5.85 10.42
N ALA A 61 1.95 5.53 9.14
CA ALA A 61 1.55 4.24 8.59
C ALA A 61 2.32 3.08 9.24
N VAL A 62 3.64 3.20 9.37
CA VAL A 62 4.47 2.20 10.07
C VAL A 62 4.04 2.04 11.53
N GLN A 63 3.82 3.15 12.23
CA GLN A 63 3.36 3.10 13.62
C GLN A 63 2.00 2.40 13.76
N GLN A 64 1.06 2.68 12.86
CA GLN A 64 -0.25 2.03 12.84
C GLN A 64 -0.15 0.51 12.62
N LEU A 65 0.68 0.08 11.65
CA LEU A 65 0.88 -1.34 11.35
C LEU A 65 1.54 -2.11 12.50
N LEU A 66 2.44 -1.46 13.25
CA LEU A 66 3.09 -2.07 14.41
C LEU A 66 2.18 -2.11 15.65
N SER A 67 1.29 -1.12 15.79
CA SER A 67 0.40 -1.02 16.95
C SER A 67 -0.87 -1.87 16.81
N GLY A 68 -1.25 -2.23 15.58
CA GLY A 68 -2.52 -2.87 15.23
C GLY A 68 -2.46 -4.38 15.07
N GLY A 69 -1.82 -5.12 15.99
CA GLY A 69 -1.73 -6.59 15.97
C GLY A 69 -3.05 -7.37 15.80
N GLU A 70 -4.21 -6.70 15.85
CA GLU A 70 -5.51 -7.21 15.45
C GLU A 70 -6.18 -6.31 14.39
N ARG A 71 -6.29 -6.88 13.18
CA ARG A 71 -6.87 -6.38 11.93
C ARG A 71 -7.84 -5.20 12.04
N ARG A 72 -7.47 -4.06 11.45
CA ARG A 72 -8.43 -3.02 11.03
C ARG A 72 -8.57 -3.04 9.50
N LYS A 73 -9.82 -3.01 9.03
CA LYS A 73 -10.22 -2.92 7.62
C LYS A 73 -9.78 -1.56 7.04
N PRO A 74 -9.46 -1.43 5.74
CA PRO A 74 -8.81 -0.22 5.22
C PRO A 74 -9.73 0.99 5.37
N ALA A 75 -9.18 2.09 5.88
CA ALA A 75 -9.84 3.39 5.86
C ALA A 75 -9.71 3.97 4.45
N ARG A 76 -10.85 4.44 3.93
CA ARG A 76 -11.06 4.93 2.57
C ARG A 76 -10.10 6.05 2.17
N ALA A 77 -9.77 6.10 0.88
CA ALA A 77 -9.23 7.26 0.19
C ALA A 77 -10.16 8.48 0.33
N ASP A 78 -9.71 9.54 1.03
CA ASP A 78 -10.40 10.84 1.01
C ASP A 78 -10.13 11.51 -0.34
N SER A 79 -11.19 11.61 -1.12
CA SER A 79 -11.23 12.19 -2.45
C SER A 79 -11.43 13.70 -2.33
N ARG A 80 -10.35 14.49 -2.45
CA ARG A 80 -10.47 15.94 -2.71
C ARG A 80 -9.72 16.35 -3.97
N HIS A 81 -10.49 16.33 -5.05
CA HIS A 81 -10.43 17.15 -6.26
C HIS A 81 -9.04 17.60 -6.75
N TRP A 82 -8.45 16.78 -7.60
CA TRP A 82 -7.41 17.13 -8.58
C TRP A 82 -7.29 15.94 -9.55
N GLU A 83 -7.22 16.15 -10.87
CA GLU A 83 -7.12 15.05 -11.85
C GLU A 83 -5.67 14.53 -11.97
N PRO A 84 -5.35 13.30 -11.51
CA PRO A 84 -4.02 12.74 -11.66
C PRO A 84 -3.98 11.68 -12.77
N LYS A 85 -2.78 11.46 -13.31
CA LYS A 85 -2.51 10.38 -14.25
C LYS A 85 -2.72 9.04 -13.54
N GLN A 86 -3.84 8.38 -13.81
CA GLN A 86 -4.12 7.01 -13.39
C GLN A 86 -3.17 6.08 -14.16
N CYS A 87 -2.44 5.23 -13.45
CA CYS A 87 -1.75 4.11 -14.09
C CYS A 87 -2.76 2.97 -14.27
N ALA A 88 -2.91 2.52 -15.51
CA ALA A 88 -3.64 1.32 -15.89
C ALA A 88 -2.85 0.07 -15.49
#